data_AF-A0A4U0Y0V3-F1
#
_entry.id   AF-A0A4U0Y0V3-F1
#
_cell.length_a   1.000
_cell.length_b   1.000
_cell.length_c   1.000
_cell.angle_alpha   90.00
_cell.angle_beta   90.00
_cell.angle_gamma   90.00
#
_symmetry.space_group_name_H-M   'P 1'
#
loop_
_entity.id
_entity.type
_entity.pdbx_description
1 polymer ?
#
loop_
_entity_poly.entity_id
_entity_poly.type
_entity_poly.pdbx_seq_one_letter_code
_entity_poly.pdbx_strand_id
1 'polypeptide(L)'
;MADDKPRRVCRPRAATNKWDAEQRTALHVLCTHFNSFGWPLVTKAFNVLFEEHLSSRGFPDGLLEGSLKAQYAKSERNGKPQIWASICAQPATDEEWHRRIELTARIRTVLTALQTGAQNQPAVPRLGETATGAGRRQPATESPPDEPKTPLKRLSRFMLAESMVKRRKTDSGATSGSAMPRPADRPAQTAPASFVAEPPSTGRATSSVTSGTNTNIRVAVSVKIVANGKGAAHSQPAEPVTPPSTRSRKTPRSEQRLQDHTRRNALTLKLTDEEIARTKLPLVPVPQGLAHPPSPGLLYRYWDENSYGRNSETGFVAGRFMYNNLFPRTAPKCHELDDTDIENHLNRNKVASPFCSASNCLLWIVRLGLQEARRGVKQGRIALIDTDSLPADGVYHVKPLHKRIKPQFPFTNGAWRYDGTHELYVLPSSKHAG
;
A
#
# COMPACT_ATOMS: atom_id res chain seq x y z
N MET A 1 37.15 -52.83 36.68
CA MET A 1 36.09 -51.91 37.14
C MET A 1 35.24 -51.54 35.94
N ALA A 2 33.98 -51.96 35.91
CA ALA A 2 33.09 -51.72 34.78
C ALA A 2 32.51 -50.30 34.88
N ASP A 3 32.74 -49.49 33.85
CA ASP A 3 32.23 -48.13 33.71
C ASP A 3 30.69 -48.15 33.60
N ASP A 4 30.02 -47.83 34.70
CA ASP A 4 28.56 -47.66 34.76
C ASP A 4 28.19 -46.29 34.18
N LYS A 5 28.00 -46.23 32.85
CA LYS A 5 27.57 -45.01 32.16
C LYS A 5 26.11 -44.69 32.56
N PRO A 6 25.83 -43.49 33.09
CA PRO A 6 24.49 -43.12 33.52
C PRO A 6 23.51 -43.23 32.34
N ARG A 7 22.48 -44.07 32.51
CA ARG A 7 21.38 -44.22 31.55
C ARG A 7 20.77 -42.85 31.28
N ARG A 8 20.86 -42.38 30.02
CA ARG A 8 20.21 -41.15 29.58
C ARG A 8 18.71 -41.25 29.84
N VAL A 9 18.22 -40.51 30.83
CA VAL A 9 16.80 -40.32 31.07
C VAL A 9 16.20 -39.70 29.81
N CYS A 10 15.38 -40.47 29.08
CA CYS A 10 14.63 -39.96 27.95
C CYS A 10 13.64 -38.93 28.47
N ARG A 11 13.93 -37.64 28.27
CA ARG A 11 12.96 -36.58 28.54
C ARG A 11 11.74 -36.80 27.63
N PRO A 12 10.51 -36.78 28.17
CA PRO A 12 9.31 -36.86 27.35
C PRO A 12 9.36 -35.75 26.29
N ARG A 13 9.01 -36.11 25.04
CA ARG A 13 8.99 -35.14 23.93
C ARG A 13 7.99 -34.04 24.28
N ALA A 14 8.45 -32.79 24.23
CA ALA A 14 7.57 -31.63 24.41
C ALA A 14 6.43 -31.69 23.39
N ALA A 15 5.20 -31.42 23.85
CA ALA A 15 4.05 -31.31 22.98
C ALA A 15 4.35 -30.31 21.85
N THR A 16 4.00 -30.65 20.62
CA THR A 16 4.22 -29.79 19.44
C THR A 16 2.88 -29.46 18.79
N ASN A 17 2.57 -28.17 18.68
CA ASN A 17 1.32 -27.75 18.04
C ASN A 17 1.36 -28.02 16.52
N LYS A 18 0.38 -28.76 16.02
CA LYS A 18 0.21 -29.01 14.59
C LYS A 18 -0.70 -27.94 14.00
N TRP A 19 -0.08 -26.92 13.42
CA TRP A 19 -0.77 -25.80 12.78
C TRP A 19 -1.72 -26.24 11.66
N ASP A 20 -3.00 -25.90 11.79
CA ASP A 20 -4.00 -26.05 10.72
C ASP A 20 -4.11 -24.78 9.85
N ALA A 21 -5.02 -24.78 8.88
CA ALA A 21 -5.21 -23.65 7.97
C ALA A 21 -5.89 -22.45 8.66
N GLU A 22 -6.83 -22.70 9.56
CA GLU A 22 -7.59 -21.65 10.27
C GLU A 22 -6.67 -20.89 11.24
N GLN A 23 -5.87 -21.60 12.04
CA GLN A 23 -4.86 -21.03 12.93
C GLN A 23 -3.86 -20.15 12.17
N ARG A 24 -3.36 -20.61 11.03
CA ARG A 24 -2.43 -19.81 10.23
C ARG A 24 -3.10 -18.57 9.63
N THR A 25 -4.35 -18.69 9.20
CA THR A 25 -5.13 -17.56 8.69
C THR A 25 -5.42 -16.54 9.78
N ALA A 26 -5.80 -16.99 10.97
CA ALA A 26 -6.04 -16.14 12.13
C ALA A 26 -4.77 -15.40 12.56
N LEU A 27 -3.64 -16.11 12.61
CA LEU A 27 -2.34 -15.51 12.91
C LEU A 27 -1.96 -14.46 11.85
N HIS A 28 -2.18 -14.75 10.57
CA HIS A 28 -1.94 -13.78 9.49
C HIS A 28 -2.78 -12.52 9.67
N VAL A 29 -4.10 -12.66 9.88
CA VAL A 29 -5.02 -11.53 10.08
C VAL A 29 -4.65 -10.71 11.32
N LEU A 30 -4.32 -11.36 12.44
CA LEU A 30 -3.83 -10.68 13.65
C LEU A 30 -2.56 -9.87 13.38
N CYS A 31 -1.61 -10.42 12.63
CA CYS A 31 -0.35 -9.74 12.35
C CYS A 31 -0.44 -8.68 11.25
N THR A 32 -1.40 -8.74 10.33
CA THR A 32 -1.54 -7.76 9.23
C THR A 32 -2.57 -6.67 9.53
N HIS A 33 -3.79 -7.05 9.95
CA HIS A 33 -4.89 -6.11 10.17
C HIS A 33 -4.84 -5.47 11.57
N PHE A 34 -4.21 -6.15 12.53
CA PHE A 34 -4.22 -5.79 13.94
C PHE A 34 -2.81 -5.57 14.50
N ASN A 35 -1.85 -5.21 13.63
CA ASN A 35 -0.44 -5.04 13.97
C ASN A 35 -0.16 -3.95 15.03
N SER A 36 -1.10 -3.04 15.26
CA SER A 36 -0.99 -1.95 16.24
C SER A 36 -1.05 -2.43 17.68
N PHE A 37 -1.60 -3.62 17.95
CA PHE A 37 -1.80 -4.14 19.31
C PHE A 37 -0.55 -4.75 19.95
N GLY A 38 0.50 -5.00 19.16
CA GLY A 38 1.70 -5.67 19.63
C GLY A 38 1.49 -7.15 19.92
N TRP A 39 2.61 -7.85 20.09
CA TRP A 39 2.61 -9.31 20.25
C TRP A 39 1.96 -9.85 21.53
N PRO A 40 2.02 -9.19 22.70
CA PRO A 40 1.34 -9.69 23.90
C PRO A 40 -0.17 -9.85 23.70
N LEU A 41 -0.82 -8.84 23.11
CA LEU A 41 -2.26 -8.86 22.89
C LEU A 41 -2.65 -9.79 21.73
N VAL A 42 -1.83 -9.85 20.66
CA VAL A 42 -2.00 -10.84 19.58
C VAL A 42 -1.94 -12.27 20.13
N THR A 43 -0.98 -12.57 21.02
CA THR A 43 -0.83 -13.89 21.63
C THR A 43 -2.03 -14.25 22.49
N LYS A 44 -2.48 -13.31 23.33
CA LYS A 44 -3.66 -13.51 24.18
C LYS A 44 -4.92 -13.74 23.34
N ALA A 45 -5.14 -12.94 22.30
CA ALA A 45 -6.28 -13.09 21.40
C ALA A 45 -6.25 -14.43 20.64
N PHE A 46 -5.07 -14.85 20.17
CA PHE A 46 -4.90 -16.14 19.51
C PHE A 46 -5.23 -17.30 20.46
N ASN A 47 -4.72 -17.27 21.68
CA ASN A 47 -4.97 -18.34 22.66
C ASN A 47 -6.45 -18.43 23.05
N VAL A 48 -7.16 -17.30 23.17
CA VAL A 48 -8.62 -17.29 23.41
C VAL A 48 -9.40 -17.84 22.22
N LEU A 49 -9.01 -17.49 20.98
CA LEU A 49 -9.71 -17.97 19.77
C LEU A 49 -9.64 -19.48 19.59
N PHE A 50 -8.56 -20.11 20.05
CA PHE A 50 -8.29 -21.54 19.86
C PHE A 50 -8.13 -22.30 21.19
N GLU A 51 -8.68 -21.79 22.30
CA GLU A 51 -8.49 -22.34 23.65
C GLU A 51 -8.83 -23.84 23.72
N GLU A 52 -9.99 -24.23 23.21
CA GLU A 52 -10.46 -25.62 23.19
C GLU A 52 -9.54 -26.51 22.35
N HIS A 53 -9.15 -26.03 21.15
CA HIS A 53 -8.25 -26.77 20.27
C HIS A 53 -6.86 -26.93 20.90
N LEU A 54 -6.29 -25.88 21.48
CA LEU A 54 -4.98 -25.89 22.12
C LEU A 54 -4.98 -26.79 23.37
N SER A 55 -6.04 -26.73 24.18
CA SER A 55 -6.22 -27.59 25.35
C SER A 55 -6.27 -29.07 24.97
N SER A 56 -7.04 -29.43 23.93
CA SER A 56 -7.10 -30.82 23.43
C SER A 56 -5.76 -31.33 22.88
N ARG A 57 -4.82 -30.44 22.56
CA ARG A 57 -3.47 -30.74 22.06
C ARG A 57 -2.38 -30.71 23.13
N GLY A 58 -2.76 -30.55 24.41
CA GLY A 58 -1.83 -30.50 25.53
C GLY A 58 -1.22 -29.12 25.77
N PHE A 59 -1.90 -28.05 25.34
CA PHE A 59 -1.52 -26.66 25.61
C PHE A 59 -2.61 -25.94 26.41
N PRO A 60 -2.84 -26.31 27.69
CA PRO A 60 -3.91 -25.70 28.50
C PRO A 60 -3.69 -24.20 28.74
N ASP A 61 -2.43 -23.75 28.79
CA ASP A 61 -2.07 -22.33 28.94
C ASP A 61 -1.92 -21.60 27.59
N GLY A 62 -2.29 -22.26 26.49
CA GLY A 62 -2.13 -21.78 25.13
C GLY A 62 -0.69 -21.81 24.63
N LEU A 63 -0.42 -21.06 23.56
CA LEU A 63 0.90 -20.97 22.93
C LEU A 63 1.68 -19.77 23.46
N LEU A 64 3.00 -19.94 23.57
CA LEU A 64 3.93 -18.86 23.87
C LEU A 64 4.06 -17.89 22.69
N GLU A 65 4.29 -16.61 23.00
CA GLU A 65 4.52 -15.55 22.00
C GLU A 65 5.64 -15.92 21.01
N GLY A 66 6.73 -16.53 21.51
CA GLY A 66 7.85 -16.99 20.67
C GLY A 66 7.44 -18.03 19.63
N SER A 67 6.50 -18.92 19.96
CA SER A 67 5.98 -19.95 19.03
C SER A 67 5.16 -19.31 17.91
N LEU A 68 4.32 -18.32 18.22
CA LEU A 68 3.55 -17.57 17.23
C LEU A 68 4.47 -16.74 16.32
N LYS A 69 5.43 -16.01 16.91
CA LYS A 69 6.45 -15.24 16.18
C LYS A 69 7.25 -16.12 15.23
N ALA A 70 7.74 -17.27 15.70
CA ALA A 70 8.50 -18.20 14.88
C ALA A 70 7.66 -18.76 13.72
N GLN A 71 6.38 -19.01 13.97
CA GLN A 71 5.46 -19.48 12.94
C GLN A 71 5.17 -18.39 11.89
N TYR A 72 4.91 -17.15 12.31
CA TYR A 72 4.70 -16.03 11.40
C TYR A 72 5.98 -15.65 10.65
N ALA A 73 7.15 -15.65 11.30
CA ALA A 73 8.42 -15.40 10.62
C ALA A 73 8.71 -16.42 9.52
N LYS A 74 8.22 -17.67 9.63
CA LYS A 74 8.29 -18.67 8.55
C LYS A 74 7.41 -18.31 7.35
N SER A 75 6.36 -17.51 7.54
CA SER A 75 5.57 -16.96 6.42
C SER A 75 6.35 -15.91 5.64
N GLU A 76 7.11 -15.07 6.35
CA GLU A 76 7.91 -14.01 5.74
C GLU A 76 9.23 -14.53 5.13
N ARG A 77 9.86 -15.52 5.75
CA ARG A 77 11.18 -16.02 5.36
C ARG A 77 11.07 -17.34 4.61
N ASN A 78 10.79 -17.29 3.29
CA ASN A 78 11.08 -18.26 2.19
C ASN A 78 11.03 -19.80 2.42
N GLY A 79 10.70 -20.32 3.60
CA GLY A 79 10.91 -21.73 3.96
C GLY A 79 9.73 -22.63 3.61
N LYS A 80 8.52 -22.07 3.47
CA LYS A 80 7.30 -22.76 3.04
C LYS A 80 6.37 -21.82 2.27
N PRO A 81 6.81 -21.26 1.13
CA PRO A 81 6.03 -20.28 0.38
C PRO A 81 4.66 -20.85 -0.01
N GLN A 82 4.54 -22.14 -0.31
CA GLN A 82 3.28 -22.70 -0.82
C GLN A 82 2.13 -22.73 0.20
N ILE A 83 2.41 -23.04 1.47
CA ILE A 83 1.37 -23.06 2.52
C ILE A 83 0.93 -21.65 2.88
N TRP A 84 1.89 -20.70 2.93
CA TRP A 84 1.59 -19.33 3.28
C TRP A 84 1.12 -18.49 2.10
N ALA A 85 1.45 -18.85 0.87
CA ALA A 85 1.03 -18.15 -0.33
C ALA A 85 -0.49 -18.14 -0.46
N SER A 86 -1.18 -19.27 -0.22
CA SER A 86 -2.64 -19.31 -0.24
C SER A 86 -3.26 -18.46 0.88
N ILE A 87 -2.62 -18.41 2.04
CA ILE A 87 -3.10 -17.65 3.21
C ILE A 87 -2.89 -16.14 3.02
N CYS A 88 -1.75 -15.74 2.48
CA CYS A 88 -1.40 -14.35 2.20
C CYS A 88 -2.03 -13.82 0.90
N ALA A 89 -2.41 -14.69 -0.03
CA ALA A 89 -3.13 -14.31 -1.25
C ALA A 89 -4.51 -13.76 -0.91
N GLN A 90 -5.08 -12.97 -1.82
CA GLN A 90 -6.49 -12.61 -1.74
C GLN A 90 -7.36 -13.87 -1.87
N PRO A 91 -8.53 -13.93 -1.20
CA PRO A 91 -9.44 -15.06 -1.30
C PRO A 91 -9.77 -15.36 -2.76
N ALA A 92 -9.59 -16.61 -3.18
CA ALA A 92 -9.85 -17.02 -4.56
C ALA A 92 -11.34 -17.34 -4.78
N THR A 93 -12.07 -17.60 -3.70
CA THR A 93 -13.49 -17.98 -3.72
C THR A 93 -14.30 -17.14 -2.72
N ASP A 94 -15.59 -17.00 -2.98
CA ASP A 94 -16.52 -16.32 -2.07
C ASP A 94 -16.57 -17.00 -0.69
N GLU A 95 -16.46 -18.33 -0.63
CA GLU A 95 -16.45 -19.06 0.63
C GLU A 95 -15.22 -18.74 1.48
N GLU A 96 -14.04 -18.62 0.87
CA GLU A 96 -12.83 -18.17 1.56
C GLU A 96 -12.95 -16.73 2.04
N TRP A 97 -13.56 -15.87 1.22
CA TRP A 97 -13.82 -14.47 1.57
C TRP A 97 -14.72 -14.37 2.81
N HIS A 98 -15.85 -15.07 2.82
CA HIS A 98 -16.77 -15.12 3.96
C HIS A 98 -16.09 -15.69 5.21
N ARG A 99 -15.33 -16.79 5.08
CA ARG A 99 -14.55 -17.36 6.20
C ARG A 99 -13.57 -16.35 6.79
N ARG A 100 -12.87 -15.56 5.97
CA ARG A 100 -11.95 -14.51 6.46
C ARG A 100 -12.68 -13.35 7.13
N ILE A 101 -13.86 -12.96 6.62
CA ILE A 101 -14.70 -11.94 7.26
C ILE A 101 -15.16 -12.42 8.63
N GLU A 102 -15.70 -13.63 8.73
CA GLU A 102 -16.18 -14.22 9.99
C GLU A 102 -15.05 -14.34 11.01
N LEU A 103 -13.88 -14.85 10.58
CA LEU A 103 -12.70 -14.93 11.43
C LEU A 103 -12.23 -13.55 11.90
N THR A 104 -12.26 -12.54 11.02
CA THR A 104 -11.92 -11.15 11.37
C THR A 104 -12.91 -10.58 12.40
N ALA A 105 -14.20 -10.89 12.26
CA ALA A 105 -15.23 -10.49 13.22
C ALA A 105 -15.00 -11.17 14.59
N ARG A 106 -14.74 -12.48 14.62
CA ARG A 106 -14.37 -13.22 15.84
C ARG A 106 -13.15 -12.62 16.54
N ILE A 107 -12.10 -12.29 15.77
CA ILE A 107 -10.90 -11.61 16.29
C ILE A 107 -11.25 -10.26 16.93
N ARG A 108 -12.10 -9.44 16.30
CA ARG A 108 -12.53 -8.15 16.86
C ARG A 108 -13.29 -8.32 18.17
N THR A 109 -14.20 -9.29 18.24
CA THR A 109 -14.95 -9.59 19.47
C THR A 109 -14.01 -9.96 20.61
N VAL A 110 -13.05 -10.86 20.35
CA VAL A 110 -12.04 -11.27 21.35
C VAL A 110 -11.17 -10.09 21.78
N LEU A 111 -10.66 -9.30 20.84
CA LEU A 111 -9.84 -8.13 21.18
C LEU A 111 -10.60 -7.10 22.01
N THR A 112 -11.88 -6.87 21.69
CA THR A 112 -12.74 -5.93 22.45
C THR A 112 -12.99 -6.45 23.87
N ALA A 113 -13.26 -7.74 24.04
CA ALA A 113 -13.42 -8.37 25.35
C ALA A 113 -12.12 -8.26 26.19
N LEU A 114 -10.97 -8.50 25.56
CA LEU A 114 -9.66 -8.39 26.21
C LEU A 114 -9.32 -6.96 26.65
N GLN A 115 -9.77 -5.94 25.91
CA GLN A 115 -9.53 -4.53 26.23
C GLN A 115 -10.45 -4.00 27.34
N THR A 116 -11.71 -4.44 27.34
CA THR A 116 -12.71 -4.00 28.32
C THR A 116 -12.53 -4.67 29.69
N GLY A 117 -11.64 -5.66 29.79
CA GLY A 117 -11.45 -6.43 31.03
C GLY A 117 -12.66 -7.30 31.37
N ALA A 118 -13.63 -7.44 30.45
CA ALA A 118 -14.75 -8.35 30.60
C ALA A 118 -14.23 -9.79 30.48
N GLN A 119 -13.79 -10.36 31.60
CA GLN A 119 -13.39 -11.77 31.70
C GLN A 119 -14.57 -12.76 31.64
N ASN A 120 -15.80 -12.28 31.41
CA ASN A 120 -16.94 -13.15 31.21
C ASN A 120 -16.92 -13.65 29.76
N GLN A 121 -16.62 -14.94 29.58
CA GLN A 121 -16.65 -15.64 28.29
C GLN A 121 -17.86 -15.19 27.46
N PRO A 122 -17.68 -14.56 26.29
CA PRO A 122 -18.79 -14.40 25.38
C PRO A 122 -19.17 -15.81 24.90
N ALA A 123 -20.44 -16.19 25.08
CA ALA A 123 -21.00 -17.37 24.45
C ALA A 123 -20.87 -17.22 22.93
N VAL A 124 -19.78 -17.74 22.37
CA VAL A 124 -19.61 -17.84 20.92
C VAL A 124 -20.68 -18.83 20.45
N PRO A 125 -21.49 -18.50 19.43
CA PRO A 125 -22.48 -19.44 18.89
C PRO A 125 -21.73 -20.68 18.39
N ARG A 126 -21.91 -21.81 19.07
CA ARG A 126 -21.36 -23.10 18.64
C ARG A 126 -22.03 -23.49 17.33
N LEU A 127 -21.28 -23.48 16.24
CA LEU A 127 -21.75 -24.00 14.96
C LEU A 127 -21.60 -25.53 14.98
N GLY A 128 -22.73 -26.23 15.11
CA GLY A 128 -22.85 -27.63 14.69
C GLY A 128 -22.66 -28.71 15.77
N GLU A 129 -23.62 -28.83 16.70
CA GLU A 129 -23.95 -30.14 17.27
C GLU A 129 -25.30 -30.58 16.69
N THR A 130 -25.24 -31.42 15.65
CA THR A 130 -26.38 -32.21 15.20
C THR A 130 -26.68 -33.26 16.27
N ALA A 131 -27.59 -32.93 17.19
CA ALA A 131 -28.15 -33.89 18.12
C ALA A 131 -29.05 -34.87 17.35
N THR A 132 -28.51 -36.05 17.03
CA THR A 132 -29.29 -37.26 16.78
C THR A 132 -29.97 -37.68 18.08
N GLY A 133 -31.17 -37.18 18.31
CA GLY A 133 -32.07 -37.60 19.38
C GLY A 133 -33.32 -38.25 18.80
N ALA A 134 -33.44 -39.56 18.98
CA ALA A 134 -34.55 -40.37 18.50
C ALA A 134 -35.88 -40.05 19.18
N GLY A 135 -36.95 -40.03 18.38
CA GLY A 135 -38.25 -40.61 18.73
C GLY A 135 -39.27 -39.73 19.46
N ARG A 136 -40.27 -39.23 18.71
CA ARG A 136 -41.69 -39.38 19.10
C ARG A 136 -42.62 -39.12 17.90
N ARG A 137 -43.38 -40.15 17.52
CA ARG A 137 -44.54 -40.07 16.62
C ARG A 137 -45.62 -39.17 17.23
N GLN A 138 -46.24 -38.30 16.42
CA GLN A 138 -47.68 -38.04 16.41
C GLN A 138 -48.11 -37.36 15.08
N PRO A 139 -49.42 -37.40 14.74
CA PRO A 139 -49.88 -37.58 13.36
C PRO A 139 -50.37 -36.28 12.67
N ALA A 140 -50.65 -36.47 11.38
CA ALA A 140 -51.08 -35.51 10.36
C ALA A 140 -52.27 -34.62 10.72
N THR A 141 -52.23 -33.36 10.29
CA THR A 141 -53.41 -32.61 9.82
C THR A 141 -52.99 -31.44 8.88
N GLU A 142 -53.52 -31.51 7.66
CA GLU A 142 -54.00 -30.44 6.75
C GLU A 142 -53.12 -29.24 6.30
N SER A 143 -52.94 -29.17 4.97
CA SER A 143 -52.76 -27.96 4.13
C SER A 143 -54.15 -27.36 3.78
N PRO A 144 -54.34 -26.21 3.06
CA PRO A 144 -53.43 -25.38 2.21
C PRO A 144 -53.75 -23.85 2.34
N PRO A 145 -53.60 -22.93 1.34
CA PRO A 145 -52.79 -22.88 0.10
C PRO A 145 -51.93 -21.61 -0.11
N ASP A 146 -50.94 -21.79 -1.00
CA ASP A 146 -50.36 -20.90 -2.04
C ASP A 146 -50.38 -19.37 -1.94
N GLU A 147 -49.17 -18.77 -1.91
CA GLU A 147 -48.86 -17.52 -2.62
C GLU A 147 -47.44 -17.52 -3.24
N PRO A 148 -47.24 -16.81 -4.37
CA PRO A 148 -46.16 -17.07 -5.32
C PRO A 148 -44.83 -16.39 -4.97
N LYS A 149 -43.73 -17.16 -5.05
CA LYS A 149 -42.36 -16.64 -5.00
C LYS A 149 -41.90 -16.19 -6.39
N THR A 150 -41.66 -14.89 -6.53
CA THR A 150 -40.92 -14.28 -7.63
C THR A 150 -39.45 -14.76 -7.66
N PRO A 151 -38.91 -15.21 -8.81
CA PRO A 151 -37.49 -15.52 -8.94
C PRO A 151 -36.70 -14.26 -9.33
N LEU A 152 -35.81 -13.81 -8.44
CA LEU A 152 -34.76 -12.86 -8.80
C LEU A 152 -33.76 -13.55 -9.74
N LYS A 153 -33.81 -13.13 -11.00
CA LYS A 153 -32.93 -13.59 -12.07
C LYS A 153 -31.48 -13.23 -11.76
N ARG A 154 -30.71 -14.28 -11.54
CA ARG A 154 -29.27 -14.40 -11.76
C ARG A 154 -28.90 -13.86 -13.15
N LEU A 155 -28.18 -12.74 -13.22
CA LEU A 155 -27.50 -12.28 -14.43
C LEU A 155 -25.99 -12.43 -14.26
N SER A 156 -25.54 -13.66 -14.47
CA SER A 156 -24.19 -13.95 -14.96
C SER A 156 -24.27 -14.14 -16.46
N ARG A 157 -23.74 -13.20 -17.27
CA ARG A 157 -23.25 -13.54 -18.62
C ARG A 157 -22.30 -12.49 -19.17
N PHE A 158 -21.04 -12.90 -19.25
CA PHE A 158 -20.09 -12.48 -20.27
C PHE A 158 -20.70 -12.66 -21.66
N MET A 159 -20.67 -11.62 -22.49
CA MET A 159 -20.64 -11.75 -23.95
C MET A 159 -19.64 -10.72 -24.47
N LEU A 160 -18.54 -11.24 -25.02
CA LEU A 160 -17.72 -10.56 -26.01
C LEU A 160 -18.62 -10.16 -27.19
N ALA A 161 -18.52 -8.90 -27.63
CA ALA A 161 -18.97 -8.50 -28.94
C ALA A 161 -17.76 -8.02 -29.73
N GLU A 162 -17.26 -8.91 -30.58
CA GLU A 162 -16.44 -8.57 -31.73
C GLU A 162 -17.26 -7.68 -32.66
N SER A 163 -16.71 -6.53 -33.06
CA SER A 163 -17.25 -5.73 -34.15
C SER A 163 -16.26 -5.76 -35.31
N MET A 164 -16.49 -6.70 -36.23
CA MET A 164 -16.01 -6.60 -37.59
C MET A 164 -16.69 -5.42 -38.29
N VAL A 165 -15.91 -4.40 -38.69
CA VAL A 165 -16.32 -3.50 -39.77
C VAL A 165 -15.27 -3.53 -40.88
N LYS A 166 -15.74 -4.00 -42.03
CA LYS A 166 -15.09 -4.05 -43.32
C LYS A 166 -14.60 -2.66 -43.76
N ARG A 167 -13.32 -2.62 -44.14
CA ARG A 167 -12.83 -2.24 -45.48
C ARG A 167 -13.54 -1.05 -46.14
N ARG A 168 -12.90 0.12 -46.09
CA ARG A 168 -12.90 1.06 -47.23
C ARG A 168 -11.47 1.40 -47.61
N LYS A 169 -11.19 1.09 -48.88
CA LYS A 169 -10.00 1.35 -49.66
C LYS A 169 -10.17 2.75 -50.25
N THR A 170 -9.20 3.64 -50.03
CA THR A 170 -9.00 4.82 -50.87
C THR A 170 -7.51 4.97 -51.11
N ASP A 171 -7.15 4.61 -52.35
CA ASP A 171 -5.90 4.94 -53.01
C ASP A 171 -5.88 6.44 -53.36
N SER A 172 -4.76 7.09 -53.08
CA SER A 172 -4.23 8.28 -53.76
C SER A 172 -2.81 8.45 -53.21
N GLY A 173 -1.73 8.07 -53.91
CA GLY A 173 -1.32 8.67 -55.19
C GLY A 173 -0.61 9.99 -54.89
N ALA A 174 0.63 9.96 -54.38
CA ALA A 174 1.86 10.22 -55.14
C ALA A 174 2.00 11.64 -55.70
N THR A 175 2.95 12.44 -55.18
CA THR A 175 4.08 13.02 -55.95
C THR A 175 5.01 13.89 -55.08
N SER A 176 6.32 13.78 -55.40
CA SER A 176 7.42 14.77 -55.40
C SER A 176 7.32 16.01 -54.51
N GLY A 177 8.36 16.46 -53.82
CA GLY A 177 9.79 16.22 -53.97
C GLY A 177 10.56 17.48 -53.55
N SER A 178 11.86 17.29 -53.31
CA SER A 178 12.92 18.30 -53.44
C SER A 178 13.20 19.32 -52.33
N ALA A 179 14.48 19.33 -51.99
CA ALA A 179 15.36 20.49 -51.77
C ALA A 179 15.36 21.21 -50.40
N MET A 180 16.38 20.85 -49.61
CA MET A 180 17.24 21.80 -48.87
C MET A 180 17.69 22.98 -49.78
N PRO A 181 17.94 24.18 -49.22
CA PRO A 181 19.30 24.49 -48.78
C PRO A 181 19.40 25.34 -47.49
N ARG A 182 20.47 25.07 -46.74
CA ARG A 182 21.22 25.98 -45.84
C ARG A 182 22.07 26.96 -46.70
N PRO A 183 22.93 27.86 -46.19
CA PRO A 183 23.06 28.52 -44.88
C PRO A 183 23.34 30.06 -45.03
N ALA A 184 23.45 30.79 -43.91
CA ALA A 184 24.36 31.94 -43.66
C ALA A 184 23.91 32.61 -42.35
N ASP A 185 24.64 32.51 -41.25
CA ASP A 185 25.83 33.28 -40.85
C ASP A 185 25.55 34.66 -40.23
N ARG A 186 26.12 34.80 -39.02
CA ARG A 186 26.78 36.00 -38.45
C ARG A 186 25.97 37.02 -37.61
N PRO A 187 26.65 37.82 -36.74
CA PRO A 187 26.52 37.66 -35.30
C PRO A 187 26.38 38.98 -34.49
N ALA A 188 26.29 38.82 -33.15
CA ALA A 188 26.91 39.63 -32.10
C ALA A 188 26.44 41.08 -31.79
N GLN A 189 26.40 41.33 -30.47
CA GLN A 189 26.49 42.63 -29.76
C GLN A 189 25.21 43.50 -29.85
N THR A 190 24.73 44.21 -28.83
CA THR A 190 25.34 44.81 -27.63
C THR A 190 24.22 45.17 -26.64
N ALA A 191 24.47 45.05 -25.34
CA ALA A 191 23.79 45.86 -24.30
C ALA A 191 24.35 47.32 -24.37
N PRO A 192 23.83 48.39 -23.71
CA PRO A 192 23.24 48.37 -22.37
C PRO A 192 22.07 49.34 -22.07
N ALA A 193 21.49 49.13 -20.88
CA ALA A 193 20.90 50.08 -19.92
C ALA A 193 20.02 51.24 -20.42
N SER A 194 18.80 51.35 -19.86
CA SER A 194 18.34 52.54 -19.12
C SER A 194 16.96 52.32 -18.48
N PHE A 195 16.86 52.76 -17.22
CA PHE A 195 15.65 53.08 -16.46
C PHE A 195 14.58 53.81 -17.28
N VAL A 196 13.30 53.44 -17.12
CA VAL A 196 12.17 54.39 -17.08
C VAL A 196 11.10 53.86 -16.12
N ALA A 197 10.57 54.80 -15.35
CA ALA A 197 9.61 54.68 -14.26
C ALA A 197 8.19 54.22 -14.68
N GLU A 198 7.42 53.84 -13.65
CA GLU A 198 5.96 53.67 -13.64
C GLU A 198 5.21 54.81 -14.35
N PRO A 199 4.00 54.50 -14.82
CA PRO A 199 2.86 55.30 -14.35
C PRO A 199 1.70 54.44 -13.81
N PRO A 200 0.90 54.98 -12.87
CA PRO A 200 -0.28 54.33 -12.34
C PRO A 200 -1.52 54.64 -13.19
N SER A 201 -2.43 53.67 -13.31
CA SER A 201 -3.81 53.89 -13.75
C SER A 201 -4.65 52.68 -13.32
N THR A 202 -5.39 52.76 -12.21
CA THR A 202 -6.82 53.09 -12.13
C THR A 202 -7.75 52.25 -13.02
N GLY A 203 -8.75 51.62 -12.40
CA GLY A 203 -10.07 51.46 -13.03
C GLY A 203 -10.59 50.05 -13.29
N ARG A 204 -11.17 49.43 -12.26
CA ARG A 204 -12.54 48.88 -12.23
C ARG A 204 -13.07 48.08 -13.44
N ALA A 205 -13.34 46.80 -13.21
CA ALA A 205 -14.59 46.16 -13.65
C ALA A 205 -14.89 44.91 -12.81
N THR A 206 -15.87 45.05 -11.92
CA THR A 206 -16.58 43.96 -11.26
C THR A 206 -17.56 43.36 -12.27
N SER A 207 -17.35 42.10 -12.64
CA SER A 207 -18.33 41.32 -13.41
C SER A 207 -18.69 40.07 -12.61
N SER A 208 -19.80 40.19 -11.88
CA SER A 208 -20.52 39.08 -11.28
C SER A 208 -21.08 38.18 -12.38
N VAL A 209 -20.58 36.95 -12.49
CA VAL A 209 -21.25 35.88 -13.23
C VAL A 209 -21.64 34.81 -12.24
N THR A 210 -22.92 34.84 -11.87
CA THR A 210 -23.65 33.75 -11.24
C THR A 210 -23.94 32.67 -12.28
N SER A 211 -23.49 31.44 -12.08
CA SER A 211 -24.18 30.23 -12.56
C SER A 211 -23.51 28.95 -12.04
N GLY A 212 -24.33 28.02 -11.55
CA GLY A 212 -24.00 26.59 -11.46
C GLY A 212 -23.71 26.04 -10.06
N THR A 213 -24.70 26.02 -9.17
CA THR A 213 -24.64 25.22 -7.95
C THR A 213 -24.75 23.73 -8.29
N ASN A 214 -23.61 23.05 -8.43
CA ASN A 214 -23.55 21.59 -8.32
C ASN A 214 -23.48 21.21 -6.84
N THR A 215 -24.58 20.65 -6.31
CA THR A 215 -24.69 20.18 -4.93
C THR A 215 -23.84 18.93 -4.73
N ASN A 216 -22.57 19.11 -4.42
CA ASN A 216 -21.74 18.04 -3.84
C ASN A 216 -22.13 17.85 -2.38
N ILE A 217 -22.68 16.68 -2.07
CA ILE A 217 -23.01 16.22 -0.71
C ILE A 217 -21.71 16.16 0.10
N ARG A 218 -21.60 17.01 1.13
CA ARG A 218 -20.46 17.09 2.04
C ARG A 218 -20.77 16.30 3.31
N VAL A 219 -20.04 15.22 3.57
CA VAL A 219 -20.04 14.53 4.86
C VAL A 219 -18.69 14.76 5.51
N ALA A 220 -18.66 15.57 6.58
CA ALA A 220 -17.49 15.76 7.41
C ALA A 220 -17.59 14.85 8.64
N VAL A 221 -16.59 14.00 8.86
CA VAL A 221 -16.49 13.15 10.06
C VAL A 221 -15.25 13.56 10.84
N SER A 222 -15.43 13.91 12.12
CA SER A 222 -14.34 14.25 13.05
C SER A 222 -14.15 13.12 14.06
N VAL A 223 -12.92 12.64 14.24
CA VAL A 223 -12.59 11.56 15.19
C VAL A 223 -11.41 11.99 16.07
N LYS A 224 -11.53 11.80 17.39
CA LYS A 224 -10.54 12.21 18.41
C LYS A 224 -10.00 10.95 19.12
N ILE A 225 -8.67 10.74 19.12
CA ILE A 225 -8.04 9.57 19.77
C ILE A 225 -6.76 10.01 20.50
N VAL A 226 -6.66 9.60 21.77
CA VAL A 226 -5.52 9.85 22.69
C VAL A 226 -4.68 8.58 22.81
N ALA A 227 -3.35 8.70 22.81
CA ALA A 227 -2.43 7.56 22.92
C ALA A 227 -1.28 7.88 23.90
N ASN A 228 -1.01 6.96 24.83
CA ASN A 228 0.15 6.96 25.72
C ASN A 228 0.85 5.59 25.63
N GLY A 229 2.19 5.59 25.63
CA GLY A 229 2.99 4.37 25.58
C GLY A 229 4.32 4.53 26.31
N LYS A 230 4.83 3.42 26.85
CA LYS A 230 6.23 3.20 27.25
C LYS A 230 6.52 1.70 27.24
N GLY A 231 7.70 1.32 26.73
CA GLY A 231 8.18 -0.06 26.68
C GLY A 231 9.57 -0.18 27.31
N ALA A 232 9.94 -1.42 27.67
CA ALA A 232 11.29 -1.80 28.08
C ALA A 232 11.62 -3.20 27.55
N ALA A 233 12.89 -3.41 27.19
CA ALA A 233 13.43 -4.59 26.52
C ALA A 233 14.23 -5.47 27.49
N HIS A 234 14.23 -6.78 27.24
CA HIS A 234 15.26 -7.69 27.76
C HIS A 234 15.48 -8.90 26.85
N SER A 235 16.73 -9.36 26.82
CA SER A 235 17.37 -10.27 25.86
C SER A 235 18.00 -11.45 26.57
N GLN A 236 17.97 -12.67 26.01
CA GLN A 236 18.74 -13.87 26.46
C GLN A 236 18.60 -15.04 25.42
N PRO A 237 19.40 -16.14 25.48
CA PRO A 237 20.42 -16.49 24.48
C PRO A 237 20.09 -17.75 23.65
N ALA A 238 20.89 -17.99 22.60
CA ALA A 238 20.68 -19.02 21.60
C ALA A 238 21.50 -20.30 21.84
N GLU A 239 20.92 -21.45 21.47
CA GLU A 239 21.58 -22.77 21.40
C GLU A 239 21.40 -23.42 20.00
N PRO A 240 22.22 -24.43 19.64
CA PRO A 240 22.88 -24.53 18.35
C PRO A 240 22.14 -25.34 17.29
N VAL A 241 22.33 -24.95 16.02
CA VAL A 241 21.70 -25.55 14.83
C VAL A 241 22.77 -26.15 13.90
N THR A 242 22.48 -27.34 13.39
CA THR A 242 23.25 -28.17 12.43
C THR A 242 23.44 -27.45 11.08
N PRO A 243 24.56 -27.66 10.34
CA PRO A 243 25.02 -26.70 9.34
C PRO A 243 24.30 -26.84 7.99
N PRO A 244 23.79 -25.74 7.40
CA PRO A 244 23.34 -25.72 6.01
C PRO A 244 24.50 -25.41 5.06
N SER A 245 24.36 -25.94 3.84
CA SER A 245 25.13 -25.67 2.61
C SER A 245 25.94 -24.36 2.61
N THR A 246 27.23 -24.49 2.28
CA THR A 246 28.26 -23.46 2.17
C THR A 246 27.97 -22.44 1.06
N ARG A 247 26.91 -21.64 1.24
CA ARG A 247 26.93 -20.30 0.66
C ARG A 247 28.07 -19.57 1.37
N SER A 248 29.06 -19.11 0.63
CA SER A 248 30.11 -18.25 1.16
C SER A 248 29.44 -17.19 2.03
N ARG A 249 29.75 -17.20 3.33
CA ARG A 249 29.22 -16.22 4.26
C ARG A 249 29.62 -14.87 3.70
N LYS A 250 28.63 -14.06 3.29
CA LYS A 250 28.88 -12.66 2.95
C LYS A 250 29.57 -12.06 4.17
N THR A 251 30.77 -11.54 3.97
CA THR A 251 31.51 -10.87 5.05
C THR A 251 30.61 -9.82 5.67
N PRO A 252 30.56 -9.72 7.01
CA PRO A 252 29.87 -8.64 7.69
C PRO A 252 30.21 -7.30 7.04
N ARG A 253 29.21 -6.43 6.79
CA ARG A 253 29.42 -5.12 6.15
C ARG A 253 30.47 -4.27 6.88
N SER A 254 30.66 -4.50 8.19
CA SER A 254 31.70 -3.87 9.01
C SER A 254 33.13 -4.21 8.59
N GLU A 255 33.34 -5.32 7.89
CA GLU A 255 34.66 -5.77 7.40
C GLU A 255 34.93 -5.32 5.96
N GLN A 256 33.92 -4.80 5.26
CA GLN A 256 34.05 -4.34 3.89
C GLN A 256 34.61 -2.91 3.87
N ARG A 257 35.58 -2.66 2.99
CA ARG A 257 36.12 -1.30 2.77
C ARG A 257 35.00 -0.41 2.21
N LEU A 258 34.61 0.61 2.97
CA LEU A 258 33.66 1.62 2.54
C LEU A 258 34.41 2.80 1.93
N GLN A 259 33.92 3.31 0.80
CA GLN A 259 34.41 4.50 0.13
C GLN A 259 33.35 5.60 0.17
N ASP A 260 33.81 6.85 0.19
CA ASP A 260 32.95 8.01 0.08
C ASP A 260 32.49 8.17 -1.38
N HIS A 261 31.18 8.22 -1.58
CA HIS A 261 30.51 8.34 -2.87
C HIS A 261 29.61 9.57 -2.85
N THR A 262 29.98 10.61 -3.60
CA THR A 262 29.18 11.82 -3.74
C THR A 262 28.06 11.60 -4.75
N ARG A 263 26.81 11.78 -4.30
CA ARG A 263 25.62 11.74 -5.15
C ARG A 263 25.53 12.98 -6.04
N ARG A 264 24.68 12.91 -7.06
CA ARG A 264 24.33 14.08 -7.91
C ARG A 264 23.77 15.26 -7.11
N ASN A 265 23.05 14.99 -6.01
CA ASN A 265 22.49 16.00 -5.12
C ASN A 265 23.45 16.46 -4.00
N ALA A 266 24.76 16.23 -4.17
CA ALA A 266 25.85 16.63 -3.28
C ALA A 266 25.91 15.96 -1.90
N LEU A 267 25.09 14.94 -1.60
CA LEU A 267 25.24 14.15 -0.38
C LEU A 267 26.28 13.05 -0.57
N THR A 268 27.27 12.97 0.32
CA THR A 268 28.28 11.89 0.33
C THR A 268 27.78 10.69 1.15
N LEU A 269 27.89 9.49 0.57
CA LEU A 269 27.57 8.21 1.23
C LEU A 269 28.80 7.33 1.38
N LYS A 270 28.82 6.51 2.42
CA LYS A 270 29.78 5.42 2.56
C LYS A 270 29.23 4.13 1.93
N LEU A 271 29.74 3.79 0.75
CA LEU A 271 29.33 2.64 -0.05
C LEU A 271 30.49 1.68 -0.28
N THR A 272 30.20 0.39 -0.47
CA THR A 272 31.21 -0.57 -0.93
C THR A 272 31.50 -0.39 -2.42
N ASP A 273 32.62 -0.93 -2.91
CA ASP A 273 32.98 -0.87 -4.33
C ASP A 273 31.90 -1.49 -5.23
N GLU A 274 31.28 -2.59 -4.79
CA GLU A 274 30.14 -3.22 -5.47
C GLU A 274 28.88 -2.33 -5.47
N GLU A 275 28.64 -1.60 -4.37
CA GLU A 275 27.55 -0.63 -4.29
C GLU A 275 27.77 0.54 -5.25
N ILE A 276 29.00 1.08 -5.32
CA ILE A 276 29.39 2.13 -6.26
C ILE A 276 29.30 1.66 -7.71
N ALA A 277 29.68 0.40 -8.00
CA ALA A 277 29.52 -0.16 -9.33
C ALA A 277 28.03 -0.22 -9.73
N ARG A 278 27.14 -0.58 -8.80
CA ARG A 278 25.69 -0.60 -9.03
C ARG A 278 25.09 0.78 -9.29
N THR A 279 25.61 1.85 -8.71
CA THR A 279 25.10 3.21 -8.99
C THR A 279 25.38 3.66 -10.42
N LYS A 280 26.36 3.06 -11.09
CA LYS A 280 26.73 3.35 -12.47
C LYS A 280 25.96 2.52 -13.51
N LEU A 281 25.22 1.50 -13.07
CA LEU A 281 24.47 0.66 -14.01
C LEU A 281 23.28 1.43 -14.61
N PRO A 282 22.97 1.19 -15.90
CA PRO A 282 21.79 1.78 -16.53
C PRO A 282 20.52 1.28 -15.84
N LEU A 283 19.56 2.17 -15.66
CA LEU A 283 18.28 1.83 -15.05
C LEU A 283 17.41 1.07 -16.05
N VAL A 284 16.80 -0.02 -15.57
CA VAL A 284 15.83 -0.77 -16.37
C VAL A 284 14.52 0.02 -16.44
N PRO A 285 13.99 0.32 -17.64
CA PRO A 285 12.71 1.00 -17.78
C PRO A 285 11.59 0.23 -17.10
N VAL A 286 10.68 0.94 -16.42
CA VAL A 286 9.50 0.32 -15.83
C VAL A 286 8.48 0.04 -16.93
N PRO A 287 7.98 -1.20 -17.05
CA PRO A 287 6.90 -1.53 -17.98
C PRO A 287 5.64 -0.70 -17.71
N GLN A 288 4.99 -0.22 -18.77
CA GLN A 288 3.82 0.65 -18.67
C GLN A 288 2.69 0.04 -17.83
N GLY A 289 2.42 -1.27 -17.97
CA GLY A 289 1.39 -1.97 -17.19
C GLY A 289 1.71 -2.10 -15.69
N LEU A 290 2.98 -1.99 -15.29
CA LEU A 290 3.35 -1.92 -13.87
C LEU A 290 3.25 -0.48 -13.35
N ALA A 291 3.60 0.50 -14.18
CA ALA A 291 3.49 1.91 -13.83
C ALA A 291 2.03 2.37 -13.67
N HIS A 292 1.11 1.82 -14.46
CA HIS A 292 -0.31 2.17 -14.43
C HIS A 292 -1.13 0.96 -13.97
N PRO A 293 -1.26 0.72 -12.66
CA PRO A 293 -2.11 -0.36 -12.15
C PRO A 293 -3.58 -0.08 -12.49
N PRO A 294 -4.45 -1.10 -12.41
CA PRO A 294 -5.89 -0.89 -12.50
C PRO A 294 -6.34 0.23 -11.57
N SER A 295 -7.20 1.10 -12.08
CA SER A 295 -7.70 2.28 -11.39
C SER A 295 -8.37 1.90 -10.06
N PRO A 296 -7.93 2.44 -8.90
CA PRO A 296 -8.48 2.05 -7.60
C PRO A 296 -9.89 2.62 -7.30
N GLY A 297 -10.55 3.27 -8.26
CA GLY A 297 -11.87 3.92 -8.12
C GLY A 297 -11.81 5.23 -7.34
N LEU A 298 -11.02 5.28 -6.25
CA LEU A 298 -10.83 6.48 -5.45
C LEU A 298 -9.38 6.62 -4.96
N LEU A 299 -8.90 7.86 -4.97
CA LEU A 299 -7.65 8.27 -4.35
C LEU A 299 -7.90 9.27 -3.23
N TYR A 300 -6.97 9.28 -2.28
CA TYR A 300 -6.99 10.13 -1.09
C TYR A 300 -5.72 10.95 -1.05
N ARG A 301 -5.83 12.25 -0.79
CA ARG A 301 -4.68 13.14 -0.66
C ARG A 301 -4.84 14.02 0.57
N TYR A 302 -3.86 13.96 1.47
CA TYR A 302 -3.72 14.96 2.52
C TYR A 302 -3.04 16.20 1.94
N TRP A 303 -3.52 17.39 2.29
CA TRP A 303 -2.87 18.65 1.98
C TRP A 303 -3.16 19.71 3.04
N ASP A 304 -2.30 20.70 3.14
CA ASP A 304 -2.38 21.85 4.03
C ASP A 304 -1.82 23.11 3.33
N GLU A 305 -1.75 24.24 4.04
CA GLU A 305 -1.21 25.50 3.51
C GLU A 305 0.29 25.42 3.16
N ASN A 306 1.03 24.47 3.75
CA ASN A 306 2.46 24.26 3.51
C ASN A 306 2.73 23.26 2.37
N SER A 307 1.69 22.60 1.87
CA SER A 307 1.78 21.62 0.81
C SER A 307 2.18 22.33 -0.48
N TYR A 308 3.24 21.84 -1.12
CA TYR A 308 3.81 22.47 -2.30
C TYR A 308 2.86 22.40 -3.51
N GLY A 309 2.88 23.43 -4.36
CA GLY A 309 1.95 23.58 -5.50
C GLY A 309 0.70 24.40 -5.16
N ARG A 310 -0.24 24.49 -6.12
CA ARG A 310 -1.53 25.17 -5.90
C ARG A 310 -2.56 24.13 -5.47
N ASN A 311 -2.91 24.14 -4.18
CA ASN A 311 -3.89 23.21 -3.60
C ASN A 311 -5.16 23.99 -3.24
N SER A 312 -6.31 23.49 -3.69
CA SER A 312 -7.62 24.12 -3.46
C SER A 312 -8.71 23.06 -3.38
N GLU A 313 -9.90 23.44 -2.90
CA GLU A 313 -11.07 22.55 -2.94
C GLU A 313 -11.46 22.15 -4.37
N THR A 314 -11.14 23.01 -5.35
CA THR A 314 -11.51 22.82 -6.76
C THR A 314 -10.44 22.08 -7.57
N GLY A 315 -9.29 21.76 -6.98
CA GLY A 315 -8.26 21.00 -7.67
C GLY A 315 -6.84 21.24 -7.19
N PHE A 316 -5.92 20.54 -7.85
CA PHE A 316 -4.51 20.48 -7.51
C PHE A 316 -3.62 20.77 -8.72
N VAL A 317 -2.59 21.58 -8.51
CA VAL A 317 -1.53 21.81 -9.48
C VAL A 317 -0.20 21.48 -8.83
N ALA A 318 0.57 20.58 -9.44
CA ALA A 318 1.88 20.22 -8.94
C ALA A 318 2.83 21.43 -8.95
N GLY A 319 3.80 21.42 -8.04
CA GLY A 319 4.71 22.55 -7.81
C GLY A 319 5.41 23.08 -9.06
N ARG A 320 5.86 22.19 -9.95
CA ARG A 320 6.51 22.58 -11.21
C ARG A 320 5.65 23.49 -12.09
N PHE A 321 4.34 23.37 -11.96
CA PHE A 321 3.40 24.00 -12.86
C PHE A 321 2.58 25.12 -12.22
N MET A 322 2.84 25.47 -10.95
CA MET A 322 1.99 26.39 -10.20
C MET A 322 1.97 27.84 -10.75
N TYR A 323 3.00 28.23 -11.50
CA TYR A 323 3.10 29.57 -12.11
C TYR A 323 2.80 29.59 -13.62
N ASN A 324 2.64 28.43 -14.24
CA ASN A 324 2.37 28.34 -15.66
C ASN A 324 0.86 28.20 -15.85
N ASN A 325 0.29 29.01 -16.74
CA ASN A 325 -1.07 28.77 -17.26
C ASN A 325 -1.03 27.45 -18.02
N LEU A 326 -1.38 26.36 -17.33
CA LEU A 326 -1.25 25.01 -17.85
C LEU A 326 -2.19 24.82 -19.04
N PHE A 327 -1.63 24.71 -20.23
CA PHE A 327 -2.28 23.98 -21.32
C PHE A 327 -2.34 22.49 -20.95
N PRO A 328 -3.40 21.76 -21.35
CA PRO A 328 -3.44 20.31 -21.22
C PRO A 328 -2.15 19.69 -21.76
N ARG A 329 -1.41 19.01 -20.88
CA ARG A 329 -0.28 18.16 -21.29
C ARG A 329 -0.72 16.72 -21.21
N THR A 330 -0.48 15.99 -22.30
CA THR A 330 -0.56 14.53 -22.28
C THR A 330 0.39 14.00 -21.21
N ALA A 331 -0.06 13.00 -20.46
CA ALA A 331 0.79 12.41 -19.44
C ALA A 331 2.02 11.77 -20.12
N PRO A 332 3.24 12.04 -19.64
CA PRO A 332 4.46 11.45 -20.19
C PRO A 332 4.43 9.93 -20.06
N LYS A 333 5.10 9.20 -20.96
CA LYS A 333 5.25 7.75 -20.77
C LYS A 333 6.11 7.49 -19.53
N CYS A 334 5.99 6.30 -18.94
CA CYS A 334 6.72 5.98 -17.71
C CYS A 334 8.25 6.13 -17.85
N HIS A 335 8.82 5.86 -19.03
CA HIS A 335 10.25 6.02 -19.29
C HIS A 335 10.70 7.47 -19.53
N GLU A 336 9.75 8.38 -19.75
CA GLU A 336 10.00 9.82 -19.93
C GLU A 336 9.99 10.58 -18.59
N LEU A 337 9.60 9.92 -17.49
CA LEU A 337 9.68 10.49 -16.14
C LEU A 337 11.14 10.63 -15.69
N ASP A 338 11.50 11.85 -15.29
CA ASP A 338 12.83 12.16 -14.72
C ASP A 338 12.99 11.48 -13.35
N ASP A 339 14.04 10.66 -13.23
CA ASP A 339 14.40 9.98 -11.99
C ASP A 339 14.73 10.95 -10.86
N THR A 340 15.27 12.12 -11.18
CA THR A 340 15.59 13.17 -10.22
C THR A 340 14.33 13.71 -9.56
N ASP A 341 13.22 13.78 -10.30
CA ASP A 341 11.94 14.20 -9.75
C ASP A 341 11.37 13.16 -8.81
N ILE A 342 11.46 11.89 -9.19
CA ILE A 342 11.01 10.76 -8.38
C ILE A 342 11.82 10.72 -7.08
N GLU A 343 13.15 10.88 -7.18
CA GLU A 343 14.05 10.98 -6.03
C GLU A 343 13.65 12.13 -5.10
N ASN A 344 13.59 13.36 -5.64
CA ASN A 344 13.31 14.55 -4.86
C ASN A 344 11.96 14.45 -4.16
N HIS A 345 10.94 13.92 -4.85
CA HIS A 345 9.61 13.74 -4.30
C HIS A 345 9.60 12.74 -3.13
N LEU A 346 10.24 11.58 -3.29
CA LEU A 346 10.26 10.54 -2.25
C LEU A 346 11.12 10.91 -1.05
N ASN A 347 12.20 11.67 -1.28
CA ASN A 347 13.01 12.24 -0.21
C ASN A 347 12.31 13.42 0.49
N ARG A 348 11.17 13.90 -0.04
CA ARG A 348 10.45 15.10 0.42
C ARG A 348 11.33 16.35 0.38
N ASN A 349 12.21 16.43 -0.62
CA ASN A 349 12.99 17.63 -0.88
C ASN A 349 12.03 18.76 -1.30
N LYS A 350 12.26 19.98 -0.83
CA LYS A 350 11.45 21.16 -1.18
C LYS A 350 11.77 21.68 -2.58
N VAL A 351 11.65 20.81 -3.58
CA VAL A 351 11.93 21.10 -4.99
C VAL A 351 10.64 20.92 -5.79
N ALA A 352 10.45 21.77 -6.80
CA ALA A 352 9.29 21.72 -7.66
C ALA A 352 9.26 20.45 -8.52
N SER A 353 8.44 19.49 -8.10
CA SER A 353 8.18 18.25 -8.83
C SER A 353 6.91 18.35 -9.69
N PRO A 354 6.79 17.53 -10.74
CA PRO A 354 5.59 17.48 -11.59
C PRO A 354 4.47 16.64 -10.98
N PHE A 355 4.66 16.10 -9.76
CA PHE A 355 3.77 15.11 -9.16
C PHE A 355 2.87 15.70 -8.08
N CYS A 356 1.60 15.31 -8.10
CA CYS A 356 0.72 15.37 -6.95
C CYS A 356 0.66 13.98 -6.32
N SER A 357 1.28 13.78 -5.15
CA SER A 357 1.13 12.53 -4.39
C SER A 357 -0.32 12.34 -3.93
N ALA A 358 -0.82 11.14 -4.13
CA ALA A 358 -2.09 10.65 -3.62
C ALA A 358 -1.92 9.19 -3.18
N SER A 359 -2.92 8.64 -2.50
CA SER A 359 -2.90 7.28 -2.00
C SER A 359 -4.20 6.55 -2.27
N ASN A 360 -4.14 5.26 -2.54
CA ASN A 360 -5.32 4.39 -2.57
C ASN A 360 -5.72 3.86 -1.18
N CYS A 361 -5.08 4.33 -0.10
CA CYS A 361 -5.33 3.86 1.26
C CYS A 361 -5.75 5.03 2.18
N LEU A 362 -7.04 5.13 2.49
CA LEU A 362 -7.57 6.18 3.37
C LEU A 362 -6.88 6.18 4.74
N LEU A 363 -6.69 5.01 5.34
CA LEU A 363 -6.06 4.88 6.67
C LEU A 363 -4.63 5.44 6.68
N TRP A 364 -3.89 5.28 5.59
CA TRP A 364 -2.56 5.86 5.43
C TRP A 364 -2.60 7.39 5.45
N ILE A 365 -3.55 7.98 4.72
CA ILE A 365 -3.73 9.44 4.64
C ILE A 365 -4.26 10.03 5.94
N VAL A 366 -5.19 9.35 6.62
CA VAL A 366 -5.66 9.76 7.96
C VAL A 366 -4.50 9.71 8.96
N ARG A 367 -3.67 8.66 8.93
CA ARG A 367 -2.47 8.58 9.78
C ARG A 367 -1.51 9.74 9.50
N LEU A 368 -1.29 10.09 8.24
CA LEU A 368 -0.45 11.24 7.87
C LEU A 368 -1.05 12.54 8.42
N GLY A 369 -2.34 12.78 8.22
CA GLY A 369 -3.02 13.96 8.74
C GLY A 369 -2.96 14.06 10.27
N LEU A 370 -3.10 12.94 10.99
CA LEU A 370 -2.93 12.89 12.44
C LEU A 370 -1.49 13.20 12.88
N GLN A 371 -0.49 12.77 12.12
CA GLN A 371 0.92 13.09 12.39
C GLN A 371 1.18 14.59 12.23
N GLU A 372 0.67 15.22 11.18
CA GLU A 372 0.80 16.67 10.98
C GLU A 372 -0.01 17.47 12.01
N ALA A 373 -1.21 17.00 12.39
CA ALA A 373 -1.98 17.61 13.48
C ALA A 373 -1.22 17.59 14.81
N ARG A 374 -0.52 16.48 15.13
CA ARG A 374 0.35 16.39 16.32
C ARG A 374 1.55 17.34 16.25
N ARG A 375 1.96 17.77 15.05
CA ARG A 375 2.99 18.80 14.83
C ARG A 375 2.44 20.22 14.88
N GLY A 376 1.14 20.38 15.13
CA GLY A 376 0.48 21.67 15.28
C GLY A 376 -0.23 22.19 14.02
N VAL A 377 -0.28 21.41 12.94
CA VAL A 377 -1.03 21.79 11.74
C VAL A 377 -2.53 21.73 12.04
N LYS A 378 -3.21 22.88 11.99
CA LYS A 378 -4.64 23.00 12.35
C LYS A 378 -5.58 22.86 11.16
N GLN A 379 -5.11 23.16 9.94
CA GLN A 379 -5.95 23.28 8.73
C GLN A 379 -5.64 22.20 7.67
N GLY A 380 -5.25 21.01 8.12
CA GLY A 380 -5.06 19.88 7.20
C GLY A 380 -6.39 19.38 6.62
N ARG A 381 -6.41 19.07 5.33
CA ARG A 381 -7.57 18.61 4.58
C ARG A 381 -7.26 17.27 3.92
N ILE A 382 -8.27 16.42 3.77
CA ILE A 382 -8.19 15.18 3.00
C ILE A 382 -9.13 15.31 1.82
N ALA A 383 -8.58 15.28 0.60
CA ALA A 383 -9.35 15.25 -0.63
C ALA A 383 -9.62 13.81 -1.05
N LEU A 384 -10.82 13.61 -1.58
CA LEU A 384 -11.25 12.39 -2.27
C LEU A 384 -11.21 12.70 -3.76
N ILE A 385 -10.51 11.88 -4.53
CA ILE A 385 -10.26 12.10 -5.95
C ILE A 385 -10.81 10.88 -6.69
N ASP A 386 -11.86 11.10 -7.47
CA ASP A 386 -12.41 10.09 -8.37
C ASP A 386 -11.41 9.82 -9.50
N THR A 387 -10.94 8.58 -9.58
CA THR A 387 -9.95 8.19 -10.58
C THR A 387 -10.51 8.09 -11.97
N ASP A 388 -11.82 7.89 -12.11
CA ASP A 388 -12.46 7.80 -13.43
C ASP A 388 -12.58 9.18 -14.08
N SER A 389 -12.51 10.24 -13.28
CA SER A 389 -12.35 11.63 -13.73
C SER A 389 -10.91 11.98 -14.13
N LEU A 390 -9.94 11.10 -13.86
CA LEU A 390 -8.54 11.29 -14.25
C LEU A 390 -8.26 10.56 -15.57
N PRO A 391 -7.37 11.09 -16.41
CA PRO A 391 -6.90 10.34 -17.57
C PRO A 391 -6.17 9.07 -17.13
N ALA A 392 -6.45 7.96 -17.80
CA ALA A 392 -5.94 6.63 -17.44
C ALA A 392 -4.40 6.55 -17.42
N ASP A 393 -3.72 7.36 -18.22
CA ASP A 393 -2.26 7.49 -18.29
C ASP A 393 -1.69 8.52 -17.29
N GLY A 394 -2.53 9.26 -16.57
CA GLY A 394 -2.13 10.31 -15.64
C GLY A 394 -1.79 9.85 -14.22
N VAL A 395 -1.98 8.56 -13.90
CA VAL A 395 -1.78 8.01 -12.56
C VAL A 395 -0.69 6.94 -12.57
N TYR A 396 0.40 7.17 -11.83
CA TYR A 396 1.57 6.28 -11.80
C TYR A 396 1.75 5.67 -10.41
N HIS A 397 1.97 4.36 -10.33
CA HIS A 397 2.31 3.67 -9.09
C HIS A 397 3.75 3.94 -8.72
N VAL A 398 3.97 4.39 -7.48
CA VAL A 398 5.31 4.75 -7.00
C VAL A 398 6.20 3.52 -6.80
N LYS A 399 5.64 2.38 -6.37
CA LYS A 399 6.41 1.17 -6.05
C LYS A 399 7.36 0.71 -7.16
N PRO A 400 6.94 0.53 -8.43
CA PRO A 400 7.86 0.14 -9.49
C PRO A 400 8.89 1.23 -9.82
N LEU A 401 8.51 2.52 -9.77
CA LEU A 401 9.42 3.64 -9.98
C LEU A 401 10.50 3.72 -8.89
N HIS A 402 10.12 3.56 -7.62
CA HIS A 402 11.05 3.49 -6.50
C HIS A 402 12.01 2.32 -6.65
N LYS A 403 11.51 1.12 -6.97
CA LYS A 403 12.34 -0.06 -7.22
C LYS A 403 13.33 0.13 -8.36
N ARG A 404 12.94 0.86 -9.42
CA ARG A 404 13.84 1.18 -10.54
C ARG A 404 15.07 1.95 -10.06
N ILE A 405 14.88 3.05 -9.32
CA ILE A 405 15.99 3.95 -8.95
C ILE A 405 16.73 3.52 -7.68
N LYS A 406 16.12 2.67 -6.84
CA LYS A 406 16.71 2.20 -5.58
C LYS A 406 18.15 1.69 -5.72
N PRO A 407 18.55 0.87 -6.70
CA PRO A 407 19.94 0.40 -6.84
C PRO A 407 21.00 1.50 -6.92
N GLN A 408 20.62 2.74 -7.28
CA GLN A 408 21.53 3.89 -7.34
C GLN A 408 21.75 4.59 -5.98
N PHE A 409 21.16 4.09 -4.90
CA PHE A 409 21.23 4.70 -3.57
C PHE A 409 20.78 6.18 -3.54
N PRO A 410 19.70 6.61 -4.23
CA PRO A 410 19.31 8.02 -4.30
C PRO A 410 18.60 8.53 -3.03
N PHE A 411 18.15 7.64 -2.15
CA PHE A 411 17.24 8.00 -1.06
C PHE A 411 17.92 8.35 0.26
N THR A 412 17.31 9.25 1.03
CA THR A 412 17.72 9.68 2.39
C THR A 412 16.55 9.51 3.38
N ASN A 413 16.74 9.85 4.65
CA ASN A 413 15.65 10.03 5.63
C ASN A 413 14.61 8.88 5.71
N GLY A 414 15.06 7.63 5.56
CA GLY A 414 14.20 6.46 5.60
C GLY A 414 13.42 6.17 4.31
N ALA A 415 13.46 7.02 3.28
CA ALA A 415 12.84 6.78 1.98
C ALA A 415 13.42 5.51 1.29
N TRP A 416 14.62 5.07 1.69
CA TRP A 416 15.17 3.78 1.29
C TRP A 416 14.32 2.57 1.73
N ARG A 417 13.69 2.68 2.91
CA ARG A 417 12.83 1.65 3.51
C ARG A 417 11.37 1.78 3.10
N TYR A 418 11.05 2.85 2.37
CA TYR A 418 9.71 3.07 1.88
C TYR A 418 9.46 2.19 0.65
N ASP A 419 8.39 1.39 0.69
CA ASP A 419 8.08 0.45 -0.40
C ASP A 419 7.12 1.04 -1.45
N GLY A 420 6.61 2.26 -1.25
CA GLY A 420 5.71 2.93 -2.21
C GLY A 420 4.37 2.21 -2.43
N THR A 421 3.97 1.30 -1.56
CA THR A 421 2.88 0.35 -1.81
C THR A 421 1.53 1.04 -2.06
N HIS A 422 1.26 2.12 -1.34
CA HIS A 422 -0.02 2.82 -1.38
C HIS A 422 0.06 4.20 -2.02
N GLU A 423 1.20 4.59 -2.59
CA GLU A 423 1.38 5.93 -3.14
C GLU A 423 1.32 5.91 -4.66
N LEU A 424 0.62 6.90 -5.18
CA LEU A 424 0.42 7.13 -6.59
C LEU A 424 0.77 8.58 -6.91
N TYR A 425 1.45 8.79 -8.02
CA TYR A 425 1.66 10.11 -8.59
C TYR A 425 0.54 10.41 -9.55
N VAL A 426 -0.19 11.48 -9.27
CA VAL A 426 -1.15 12.06 -10.19
C VAL A 426 -0.46 13.19 -10.92
N LEU A 427 -0.40 13.10 -12.23
CA LEU A 427 0.01 14.22 -13.08
C LEU A 427 -1.24 14.97 -13.46
N PRO A 428 -1.36 16.27 -13.11
CA PRO A 428 -2.51 17.05 -13.49
C PRO A 428 -2.55 17.15 -15.02
N SER A 429 -3.52 16.47 -15.61
CA SER A 429 -3.87 16.58 -17.03
C SER A 429 -5.27 17.19 -17.09
N SER A 430 -5.40 18.27 -17.88
CA SER A 430 -6.47 19.24 -17.70
C SER A 430 -7.79 18.85 -18.35
N LYS A 431 -8.13 17.56 -18.48
CA LYS A 431 -9.38 17.21 -19.17
C LYS A 431 -10.65 17.46 -18.34
N HIS A 432 -10.56 17.62 -17.02
CA HIS A 432 -11.75 17.81 -16.17
C HIS A 432 -11.53 18.83 -15.03
N ALA A 433 -11.13 20.05 -15.38
CA ALA A 433 -11.32 21.22 -14.50
C ALA A 433 -12.47 22.05 -15.07
N GLY A 434 -13.70 21.65 -14.75
CA GLY A 434 -14.95 22.30 -15.13
C GLY A 434 -16.11 21.65 -14.41
#